data_AF-A0A831UU49-F1
#
_entry.id   AF-A0A831UU49-F1
#
_cell.length_a   1.000
_cell.length_b   1.000
_cell.length_c   1.000
_cell.angle_alpha   90.00
_cell.angle_beta   90.00
_cell.angle_gamma   90.00
#
_symmetry.space_group_name_H-M   'P 1'
#
loop_
_entity.id
_entity.type
_entity.pdbx_description
1 polymer ?
#
loop_
_entity_poly.entity_id
_entity_poly.type
_entity_poly.pdbx_seq_one_letter_code
_entity_poly.pdbx_strand_id
1 'polypeptide(L)'
;MRKAISVSACVLGLVLIGLSGTSPRPAKIEVVSTFEKRCSSCHGKEGSLFEKEFEKKYKTERELTEVVESMPGAIGMPSEAIAPMVAYMRAISRGEPYLVWTRESQGALEGEVAPQGARIQARAGKTNLKVERSGTNRWRIRLPENIKPADVEFTLSHNARTVRLRLKDSPYTHAKP
;
A
#
# COMPACT_ATOMS: atom_id res chain seq x y z
N MET A 1 -70.70 -14.31 -20.27
CA MET A 1 -69.86 -13.35 -19.54
C MET A 1 -68.46 -13.92 -19.39
N ARG A 2 -67.49 -13.51 -20.23
CA ARG A 2 -66.09 -13.95 -20.14
C ARG A 2 -65.25 -12.74 -19.74
N LYS A 3 -64.65 -12.77 -18.55
CA LYS A 3 -63.76 -11.71 -18.06
C LYS A 3 -62.32 -12.04 -18.45
N ALA A 4 -61.66 -11.04 -19.04
CA ALA A 4 -60.26 -11.07 -19.44
C ALA A 4 -59.32 -11.18 -18.23
N ILE A 5 -58.24 -11.94 -18.37
CA ILE A 5 -57.12 -11.95 -17.42
C ILE A 5 -56.00 -11.13 -18.04
N SER A 6 -55.65 -10.08 -17.32
CA SER A 6 -54.62 -9.08 -17.62
C SER A 6 -53.23 -9.72 -17.72
N VAL A 7 -52.50 -9.41 -18.79
CA VAL A 7 -51.09 -9.77 -18.97
C VAL A 7 -50.25 -8.74 -18.21
N SER A 8 -49.87 -9.05 -16.97
CA SER A 8 -48.86 -8.28 -16.23
C SER A 8 -47.47 -8.70 -16.71
N ALA A 9 -46.90 -7.89 -17.60
CA ALA A 9 -45.50 -7.94 -17.97
C ALA A 9 -44.63 -7.48 -16.79
N CYS A 10 -44.05 -8.42 -16.04
CA CYS A 10 -42.94 -8.14 -15.12
C CYS A 10 -41.66 -7.98 -15.95
N VAL A 11 -41.30 -6.74 -16.28
CA VAL A 11 -39.98 -6.39 -16.80
C VAL A 11 -38.98 -6.54 -15.66
N LEU A 12 -38.26 -7.67 -15.63
CA LEU A 12 -37.13 -7.88 -14.73
C LEU A 12 -35.94 -7.06 -15.27
N GLY A 13 -35.79 -5.84 -14.76
CA GLY A 13 -34.61 -5.01 -15.01
C GLY A 13 -33.40 -5.60 -14.28
N LEU A 14 -32.55 -6.33 -15.02
CA LEU A 14 -31.22 -6.71 -14.58
C LEU A 14 -30.35 -5.45 -14.52
N VAL A 15 -30.31 -4.82 -13.35
CA VAL A 15 -29.30 -3.81 -13.02
C VAL A 15 -27.98 -4.53 -12.80
N LEU A 16 -27.19 -4.67 -13.87
CA LEU A 16 -25.78 -5.02 -13.77
C LEU A 16 -25.05 -3.83 -13.14
N ILE A 17 -24.95 -3.83 -11.81
CA ILE A 17 -24.03 -2.95 -11.08
C ILE A 17 -22.62 -3.42 -11.45
N GLY A 18 -22.07 -2.83 -12.51
CA GLY A 18 -20.65 -2.96 -12.83
C GLY A 18 -19.84 -2.41 -11.67
N LEU A 19 -19.30 -3.31 -10.85
CA LEU A 19 -18.21 -3.00 -9.92
C LEU A 19 -17.00 -2.61 -10.78
N SER A 20 -16.93 -1.34 -11.17
CA SER A 20 -15.74 -0.72 -11.73
C SER A 20 -14.66 -0.70 -10.65
N GLY A 21 -14.03 -1.84 -10.43
CA GLY A 21 -12.84 -1.95 -9.60
C GLY A 21 -11.80 -1.04 -10.20
N THR A 22 -11.51 0.07 -9.51
CA THR A 22 -10.42 0.97 -9.93
C THR A 22 -9.14 0.15 -9.83
N SER A 23 -8.49 -0.10 -10.96
CA SER A 23 -7.20 -0.78 -10.98
C SER A 23 -6.26 -0.08 -9.99
N PRO A 24 -5.54 -0.84 -9.13
CA PRO A 24 -4.66 -0.23 -8.16
C PRO A 24 -3.58 0.55 -8.89
N ARG A 25 -3.21 1.70 -8.35
CA ARG A 25 -2.20 2.58 -8.92
C ARG A 25 -1.00 2.67 -7.96
N PRO A 26 0.21 2.87 -8.49
CA PRO A 26 1.38 3.08 -7.65
C PRO A 26 1.20 4.30 -6.74
N ALA A 27 1.81 4.26 -5.57
CA ALA A 27 1.92 5.43 -4.70
C ALA A 27 2.75 6.52 -5.41
N LYS A 28 2.32 7.78 -5.28
CA LYS A 28 2.96 8.93 -5.94
C LYS A 28 4.17 9.48 -5.19
N ILE A 29 4.80 8.66 -4.35
CA ILE A 29 5.94 9.05 -3.52
C ILE A 29 6.84 7.85 -3.28
N GLU A 30 8.15 8.08 -3.33
CA GLU A 30 9.18 7.19 -2.80
C GLU A 30 9.26 7.42 -1.29
N VAL A 31 8.39 6.74 -0.54
CA VAL A 31 8.15 6.95 0.90
C VAL A 31 9.41 6.76 1.73
N VAL A 32 10.13 5.65 1.53
CA VAL A 32 11.32 5.32 2.32
C VAL A 32 12.40 6.33 2.03
N SER A 33 12.70 6.60 0.75
CA SER A 33 13.71 7.61 0.39
C SER A 33 13.32 9.03 0.85
N THR A 34 12.03 9.37 0.82
CA THR A 34 11.56 10.68 1.29
C THR A 34 11.72 10.82 2.80
N PHE A 35 11.38 9.77 3.56
CA PHE A 35 11.61 9.75 5.01
C PHE A 35 13.11 9.88 5.32
N GLU A 36 13.97 9.10 4.65
CA GLU A 36 15.42 9.20 4.86
C GLU A 36 15.95 10.60 4.58
N LYS A 37 15.41 11.29 3.57
CA LYS A 37 15.82 12.65 3.23
C LYS A 37 15.29 13.72 4.19
N ARG A 38 14.05 13.57 4.67
CA ARG A 38 13.32 14.67 5.33
C ARG A 38 13.05 14.46 6.83
N CYS A 39 13.09 13.22 7.30
CA CYS A 39 12.65 12.84 8.64
C CYS A 39 13.75 12.17 9.48
N SER A 40 14.73 11.51 8.84
CA SER A 40 15.76 10.73 9.53
C SER A 40 16.69 11.55 10.44
N SER A 41 16.83 12.86 10.21
CA SER A 41 17.64 13.74 11.06
C SER A 41 17.11 13.82 12.50
N CYS A 42 15.78 13.71 12.68
CA CYS A 42 15.14 13.69 13.99
C CYS A 42 14.79 12.27 14.45
N HIS A 43 14.52 11.36 13.51
CA HIS A 43 13.96 10.05 13.80
C HIS A 43 14.92 8.87 13.57
N GLY A 44 16.17 9.17 13.20
CA GLY A 44 17.18 8.17 12.88
C GLY A 44 16.94 7.52 11.50
N LYS A 45 18.01 6.90 10.98
CA LYS A 45 17.94 6.09 9.77
C LYS A 45 16.91 4.96 9.96
N GLU A 46 16.02 4.77 9.00
CA GLU A 46 14.93 3.80 9.03
C GLU A 46 14.03 3.90 10.28
N GLY A 47 13.98 5.07 10.92
CA GLY A 47 13.18 5.27 12.12
C GLY A 47 13.79 4.67 13.39
N SER A 48 15.11 4.45 13.44
CA SER A 48 15.78 3.84 14.60
C SER A 48 15.63 4.59 15.92
N LEU A 49 15.30 5.89 15.86
CA LEU A 49 14.98 6.74 17.01
C LEU A 49 13.49 7.10 17.07
N PHE A 50 12.66 6.48 16.22
CA PHE A 50 11.23 6.75 16.20
C PHE A 50 10.56 6.18 17.44
N GLU A 51 9.54 6.87 17.92
CA GLU A 51 8.86 6.46 19.13
C GLU A 51 8.05 5.20 18.91
N LYS A 52 8.22 4.23 19.82
CA LYS A 52 7.49 2.97 19.79
C LYS A 52 6.00 3.21 20.00
N GLU A 53 5.17 2.56 19.17
CA GLU A 53 3.70 2.68 19.21
C GLU A 53 3.18 4.13 19.12
N PHE A 54 3.94 5.03 18.47
CA PHE A 54 3.59 6.42 18.21
C PHE A 54 2.12 6.62 17.78
N GLU A 55 1.61 5.76 16.89
CA GLU A 55 0.26 5.87 16.36
C GLU A 55 -0.83 5.72 17.44
N LYS A 56 -0.56 4.99 18.53
CA LYS A 56 -1.54 4.76 19.61
C LYS A 56 -1.80 5.99 20.47
N LYS A 57 -0.98 7.05 20.32
CA LYS A 57 -1.20 8.32 21.01
C LYS A 57 -2.41 9.10 20.48
N TYR A 58 -2.88 8.75 19.29
CA TYR A 58 -3.95 9.43 18.59
C TYR A 58 -5.18 8.52 18.54
N LYS A 59 -6.36 9.08 18.85
CA LYS A 59 -7.59 8.31 18.95
C LYS A 59 -8.20 8.04 17.58
N THR A 60 -7.90 8.90 16.61
CA THR A 60 -8.47 8.81 15.26
C THR A 60 -7.38 8.87 14.19
N GLU A 61 -7.66 8.27 13.03
CA GLU A 61 -6.75 8.35 11.87
C GLU A 61 -6.53 9.79 11.41
N ARG A 62 -7.56 10.64 11.57
CA ARG A 62 -7.48 12.07 11.26
C ARG A 62 -6.48 12.78 12.16
N GLU A 63 -6.55 12.56 13.47
CA GLU A 63 -5.60 13.16 14.43
C GLU A 63 -4.16 12.73 14.12
N LEU A 64 -3.93 11.45 13.86
CA LEU A 64 -2.60 10.95 13.48
C LEU A 64 -2.11 11.64 12.19
N THR A 65 -2.98 11.73 11.19
CA THR A 65 -2.68 12.37 9.90
C THR A 65 -2.33 13.84 10.09
N GLU A 66 -3.13 14.60 10.84
CA GLU A 66 -2.90 16.02 11.14
C GLU A 66 -1.56 16.24 11.84
N VAL A 67 -1.19 15.36 12.79
CA VAL A 67 0.13 15.45 13.42
C VAL A 67 1.25 15.18 12.41
N VAL A 68 1.14 14.14 11.59
CA VAL A 68 2.16 13.84 10.57
C VAL A 68 2.28 14.99 9.57
N GLU A 69 1.18 15.59 9.12
CA GLU A 69 1.17 16.77 8.25
C GLU A 69 1.86 17.99 8.89
N SER A 70 1.73 18.14 10.22
CA SER A 70 2.38 19.23 10.96
C SER A 70 3.88 19.05 11.18
N MET A 71 4.43 17.86 10.90
CA MET A 71 5.86 17.60 11.12
C MET A 71 6.72 18.39 10.13
N PRO A 72 7.90 18.90 10.54
CA PRO A 72 8.79 19.64 9.66
C PRO A 72 9.14 18.91 8.35
N GLY A 73 9.32 17.58 8.39
CA GLY A 73 9.60 16.76 7.22
C GLY A 73 8.44 16.61 6.22
N ALA A 74 7.21 16.88 6.66
CA ALA A 74 5.99 16.82 5.84
C ALA A 74 5.61 18.17 5.20
N ILE A 75 6.23 19.28 5.63
CA ILE A 75 5.96 20.61 5.05
C ILE A 75 6.20 20.59 3.54
N GLY A 76 5.20 21.05 2.77
CA GLY A 76 5.22 21.08 1.31
C GLY A 76 5.13 19.71 0.63
N MET A 77 4.82 18.64 1.37
CA MET A 77 4.47 17.35 0.80
C MET A 77 3.06 17.42 0.19
N PRO A 78 2.83 16.85 -1.01
CA PRO A 78 1.48 16.80 -1.57
C PRO A 78 0.57 15.91 -0.72
N SER A 79 -0.72 16.21 -0.66
CA SER A 79 -1.68 15.52 0.21
C SER A 79 -1.74 14.01 -0.07
N GLU A 80 -1.61 13.59 -1.34
CA GLU A 80 -1.54 12.17 -1.72
C GLU A 80 -0.33 11.40 -1.17
N ALA A 81 0.70 12.10 -0.71
CA ALA A 81 1.92 11.51 -0.16
C ALA A 81 1.89 11.38 1.37
N ILE A 82 0.95 12.07 2.03
CA ILE A 82 0.79 12.02 3.49
C ILE A 82 0.34 10.62 3.95
N ALA A 83 -0.71 10.05 3.35
CA ALA A 83 -1.22 8.74 3.79
C ALA A 83 -0.18 7.59 3.69
N PRO A 84 0.61 7.45 2.60
CA PRO A 84 1.74 6.52 2.58
C PRO A 84 2.81 6.82 3.64
N MET A 85 3.08 8.09 3.93
CA MET A 85 4.04 8.47 4.97
C MET A 85 3.54 8.11 6.38
N VAL A 86 2.26 8.34 6.68
CA VAL A 86 1.60 7.89 7.92
C VAL A 86 1.71 6.37 8.07
N ALA A 87 1.44 5.63 6.99
CA ALA A 87 1.57 4.17 7.00
C ALA A 87 3.01 3.71 7.27
N TYR A 88 4.01 4.42 6.75
CA TYR A 88 5.41 4.11 7.05
C TYR A 88 5.79 4.45 8.50
N MET A 89 5.35 5.59 9.02
CA MET A 89 5.56 5.97 10.42
C MET A 89 4.92 4.97 11.40
N ARG A 90 3.76 4.41 11.04
CA ARG A 90 3.12 3.30 11.76
C ARG A 90 3.94 2.01 11.69
N ALA A 91 4.51 1.68 10.54
CA ALA A 91 5.32 0.48 10.40
C ALA A 91 6.58 0.56 11.28
N ILE A 92 7.29 1.68 11.25
CA ILE A 92 8.50 1.88 12.08
C ILE A 92 8.18 1.90 13.57
N SER A 93 7.08 2.55 14.01
CA SER A 93 6.68 2.57 15.43
C SER A 93 6.34 1.19 15.99
N ARG A 94 5.87 0.27 15.13
CA ARG A 94 5.55 -1.13 15.47
C ARG A 94 6.74 -2.08 15.29
N GLY A 95 7.84 -1.62 14.68
CA GLY A 95 8.98 -2.45 14.29
C GLY A 95 8.63 -3.45 13.19
N GLU A 96 7.67 -3.12 12.32
CA GLU A 96 7.14 -3.97 11.25
C GLU A 96 7.76 -3.60 9.89
N PRO A 97 8.00 -4.58 8.99
CA PRO A 97 8.52 -4.27 7.66
C PRO A 97 7.48 -3.55 6.80
N TYR A 98 7.93 -2.52 6.09
CA TYR A 98 7.14 -1.71 5.19
C TYR A 98 7.48 -1.99 3.73
N LEU A 99 6.47 -1.97 2.85
CA LEU A 99 6.65 -2.04 1.41
C LEU A 99 5.67 -1.12 0.71
N VAL A 100 6.15 -0.42 -0.31
CA VAL A 100 5.35 0.43 -1.19
C VAL A 100 5.70 0.17 -2.65
N TRP A 101 4.69 0.05 -3.50
CA TRP A 101 4.78 0.06 -4.96
C TRP A 101 4.66 1.50 -5.46
N THR A 102 5.68 1.99 -6.16
CA THR A 102 5.81 3.40 -6.56
C THR A 102 5.85 3.62 -8.06
N ARG A 103 6.12 2.57 -8.84
CA ARG A 103 6.19 2.69 -10.30
C ARG A 103 5.76 1.40 -11.00
N GLU A 104 5.11 1.58 -12.13
CA GLU A 104 4.84 0.55 -13.12
C GLU A 104 5.39 0.99 -14.47
N SER A 105 6.19 0.15 -15.12
CA SER A 105 6.72 0.43 -16.46
C SER A 105 7.08 -0.87 -17.16
N GLN A 106 6.67 -1.01 -18.43
CA GLN A 106 7.06 -2.13 -19.30
C GLN A 106 6.82 -3.52 -18.65
N GLY A 107 5.67 -3.71 -18.00
CA GLY A 107 5.33 -4.97 -17.31
C GLY A 107 6.13 -5.25 -16.04
N ALA A 108 6.89 -4.28 -15.54
CA ALA A 108 7.60 -4.37 -14.26
C ALA A 108 6.94 -3.48 -13.20
N LEU A 109 6.86 -4.01 -11.97
CA LEU A 109 6.47 -3.24 -10.78
C LEU A 109 7.72 -2.94 -9.97
N GLU A 110 7.82 -1.72 -9.49
CA GLU A 110 8.96 -1.22 -8.72
C GLU A 110 8.50 -0.47 -7.49
N GLY A 111 9.32 -0.50 -6.45
CA GLY A 111 9.00 0.18 -5.24
C GLY A 111 10.11 0.20 -4.23
N GLU A 112 9.71 0.53 -3.00
CA GLU A 112 10.60 0.60 -1.86
C GLU A 112 10.19 -0.35 -0.75
N VAL A 113 11.16 -0.70 0.08
CA VAL A 113 11.02 -1.59 1.22
C VAL A 113 11.93 -1.13 2.34
N ALA A 114 11.44 -1.25 3.56
CA ALA A 114 12.19 -1.00 4.77
C ALA A 114 11.79 -2.02 5.86
N PRO A 115 12.65 -2.31 6.84
CA PRO A 115 14.04 -1.87 6.91
C PRO A 115 14.92 -2.61 5.88
N GLN A 116 16.17 -2.16 5.74
CA GLN A 116 17.18 -2.87 4.97
C GLN A 116 17.31 -4.31 5.48
N GLY A 117 17.30 -5.27 4.57
CA GLY A 117 17.38 -6.70 4.91
C GLY A 117 16.03 -7.40 5.12
N ALA A 118 14.89 -6.67 5.10
CA ALA A 118 13.57 -7.30 5.09
C ALA A 118 13.44 -8.30 3.93
N ARG A 119 13.00 -9.53 4.21
CA ARG A 119 12.78 -10.54 3.18
C ARG A 119 11.44 -10.28 2.50
N ILE A 120 11.45 -10.27 1.16
CA ILE A 120 10.26 -10.10 0.33
C ILE A 120 9.99 -11.39 -0.43
N GLN A 121 8.75 -11.85 -0.39
CA GLN A 121 8.22 -12.85 -1.28
C GLN A 121 7.05 -12.24 -2.05
N ALA A 122 6.98 -12.49 -3.35
CA ALA A 122 5.91 -12.02 -4.21
C ALA A 122 5.27 -13.20 -4.92
N ARG A 123 3.94 -13.19 -5.06
CA ARG A 123 3.19 -14.20 -5.80
C ARG A 123 1.99 -13.59 -6.50
N ALA A 124 1.50 -14.26 -7.54
CA ALA A 124 0.20 -14.04 -8.14
C ALA A 124 -0.55 -15.37 -8.21
N GLY A 125 -1.56 -15.53 -7.35
CA GLY A 125 -2.24 -16.81 -7.15
C GLY A 125 -1.27 -17.92 -6.69
N LYS A 126 -1.02 -18.90 -7.57
CA LYS A 126 -0.08 -20.02 -7.36
C LYS A 126 1.33 -19.76 -7.92
N THR A 127 1.51 -18.68 -8.67
CA THR A 127 2.76 -18.35 -9.34
C THR A 127 3.65 -17.53 -8.42
N ASN A 128 4.83 -18.03 -8.08
CA ASN A 128 5.85 -17.23 -7.39
C ASN A 128 6.52 -16.27 -8.38
N LEU A 129 6.65 -15.01 -7.98
CA LEU A 129 7.30 -13.96 -8.77
C LEU A 129 8.70 -13.72 -8.20
N LYS A 130 9.71 -13.68 -9.07
CA LYS A 130 11.08 -13.39 -8.66
C LYS A 130 11.20 -11.92 -8.27
N VAL A 131 11.59 -11.67 -7.02
CA VAL A 131 11.87 -10.33 -6.51
C VAL A 131 13.35 -10.01 -6.70
N GLU A 132 13.64 -8.94 -7.41
CA GLU A 132 14.97 -8.39 -7.62
C GLU A 132 15.21 -7.22 -6.69
N ARG A 133 16.43 -7.11 -6.14
CA ARG A 133 16.88 -5.98 -5.33
C ARG A 133 17.76 -5.08 -6.18
N SER A 134 17.32 -3.85 -6.44
CA SER A 134 18.02 -2.88 -7.29
C SER A 134 18.54 -1.69 -6.46
N GLY A 135 19.20 -1.97 -5.34
CA GLY A 135 19.64 -0.98 -4.36
C GLY A 135 19.39 -1.45 -2.92
N THR A 136 19.64 -0.57 -1.95
CA THR A 136 19.49 -0.86 -0.51
C THR A 136 18.02 -1.04 -0.11
N ASN A 137 17.16 -0.14 -0.57
CA ASN A 137 15.73 -0.10 -0.24
C ASN A 137 14.82 -0.34 -1.46
N ARG A 138 15.36 -0.70 -2.62
CA ARG A 138 14.58 -0.85 -3.86
C ARG A 138 14.29 -2.30 -4.20
N TRP A 139 13.07 -2.55 -4.66
CA TRP A 139 12.66 -3.85 -5.19
C TRP A 139 12.04 -3.68 -6.59
N ARG A 140 12.14 -4.75 -7.39
CA ARG A 140 11.48 -4.89 -8.68
C ARG A 140 10.95 -6.31 -8.85
N ILE A 141 9.80 -6.45 -9.50
CA ILE A 141 9.30 -7.71 -10.07
C ILE A 141 8.91 -7.50 -11.52
N ARG A 142 9.08 -8.52 -12.37
CA ARG A 142 8.50 -8.55 -13.72
C ARG A 142 7.23 -9.39 -13.69
N LEU A 143 6.16 -8.87 -14.26
CA LEU A 143 4.89 -9.56 -14.39
C LEU A 143 4.89 -10.39 -15.68
N PRO A 144 4.49 -11.68 -15.62
CA PRO A 144 4.14 -12.43 -16.82
C PRO A 144 2.97 -11.77 -17.57
N GLU A 145 2.85 -11.98 -18.90
CA GLU A 145 1.89 -11.29 -19.78
C GLU A 145 0.42 -11.32 -19.30
N ASN A 146 0.03 -12.35 -18.54
CA ASN A 146 -1.35 -12.53 -18.06
C ASN A 146 -1.57 -12.16 -16.59
N ILE A 147 -0.56 -11.63 -15.90
CA ILE A 147 -0.68 -11.24 -14.49
C ILE A 147 -0.84 -9.73 -14.40
N LYS A 148 -1.92 -9.28 -13.76
CA LYS A 148 -2.16 -7.86 -13.51
C LYS A 148 -1.57 -7.45 -12.16
N PRO A 149 -1.24 -6.16 -11.95
CA PRO A 149 -0.79 -5.68 -10.66
C PRO A 149 -1.74 -6.08 -9.51
N ALA A 150 -3.05 -6.02 -9.73
CA ALA A 150 -4.06 -6.40 -8.73
C ALA A 150 -3.97 -7.86 -8.24
N ASP A 151 -3.39 -8.76 -9.04
CA ASP A 151 -3.23 -10.18 -8.70
C ASP A 151 -2.02 -10.44 -7.79
N VAL A 152 -1.16 -9.43 -7.61
CA VAL A 152 0.09 -9.55 -6.87
C VAL A 152 -0.15 -9.40 -5.38
N GLU A 153 0.41 -10.35 -4.63
CA GLU A 153 0.51 -10.31 -3.19
C GLU A 153 1.96 -10.41 -2.76
N PHE A 154 2.34 -9.59 -1.78
CA PHE A 154 3.64 -9.64 -1.12
C PHE A 154 3.50 -10.17 0.31
N THR A 155 4.48 -10.96 0.73
CA THR A 155 4.73 -11.26 2.14
C THR A 155 6.10 -10.72 2.50
N LEU A 156 6.13 -9.87 3.53
CA LEU A 156 7.33 -9.25 4.08
C LEU A 156 7.63 -9.86 5.42
N SER A 157 8.90 -10.16 5.67
CA SER A 157 9.35 -10.61 6.99
C SER A 157 10.64 -9.91 7.38
N HIS A 158 10.71 -9.48 8.64
CA HIS A 158 11.90 -8.92 9.24
C HIS A 158 11.89 -9.24 10.73
N ASN A 159 12.98 -9.83 11.24
CA ASN A 159 13.00 -10.44 12.57
C ASN A 159 11.79 -11.39 12.76
N ALA A 160 11.06 -11.25 13.86
CA ALA A 160 9.85 -12.03 14.16
C ALA A 160 8.56 -11.44 13.56
N ARG A 161 8.63 -10.33 12.81
CA ARG A 161 7.45 -9.65 12.26
C ARG A 161 7.21 -10.05 10.83
N THR A 162 5.94 -10.27 10.48
CA THR A 162 5.51 -10.60 9.12
C THR A 162 4.29 -9.75 8.75
N VAL A 163 4.31 -9.15 7.56
CA VAL A 163 3.23 -8.31 7.04
C VAL A 163 2.88 -8.76 5.63
N ARG A 164 1.60 -8.67 5.25
CA ARG A 164 1.13 -8.98 3.91
C ARG A 164 0.61 -7.73 3.22
N LEU A 165 0.87 -7.63 1.92
CA LEU A 165 0.28 -6.64 1.03
C LEU A 165 -0.43 -7.36 -0.11
N ARG A 166 -1.65 -6.96 -0.42
CA ARG A 166 -2.32 -7.34 -1.67
C ARG A 166 -2.51 -6.08 -2.48
N LEU A 167 -1.96 -6.02 -3.69
CA LEU A 167 -1.98 -4.79 -4.47
C LEU A 167 -3.39 -4.37 -4.90
N LYS A 168 -4.34 -5.31 -5.01
CA LYS A 168 -5.76 -4.98 -5.20
C LYS A 168 -6.36 -4.13 -4.07
N ASP A 169 -5.79 -4.17 -2.87
CA ASP A 169 -6.31 -3.46 -1.70
C ASP A 169 -5.59 -2.13 -1.46
N SER A 170 -4.29 -2.07 -1.74
CA SER A 170 -3.43 -0.90 -1.48
C SER A 170 -2.09 -1.00 -2.22
N PRO A 171 -1.45 0.12 -2.62
CA PRO A 171 -0.09 0.11 -3.12
C PRO A 171 0.98 -0.02 -2.02
N TYR A 172 0.63 0.00 -0.73
CA TYR A 172 1.57 -0.13 0.39
C TYR A 172 0.98 -0.85 1.60
N THR A 173 1.84 -1.42 2.44
CA THR A 173 1.45 -2.02 3.72
C THR A 173 0.98 -0.97 4.73
N HIS A 174 0.22 -1.37 5.75
CA HIS A 174 -0.24 -0.49 6.83
C HIS A 174 -1.13 0.69 6.38
N ALA A 175 -1.76 0.60 5.21
CA ALA A 175 -2.72 1.60 4.72
C ALA A 175 -3.99 1.74 5.57
N LYS A 176 -4.21 0.80 6.49
CA LYS A 176 -5.26 0.85 7.51
C LYS A 176 -4.61 0.62 8.89
N PRO A 177 -5.20 1.14 9.97
CA PRO A 177 -4.71 1.00 11.35
C PRO A 177 -4.44 -0.45 11.77
#